data_AF-A0A846DKD2-F1
#
_entry.id   AF-A0A846DKD2-F1
#
_cell.length_a   1.000
_cell.length_b   1.000
_cell.length_c   1.000
_cell.angle_alpha   90.00
_cell.angle_beta   90.00
_cell.angle_gamma   90.00
#
_symmetry.space_group_name_H-M   'P 1'
#
loop_
_entity.id
_entity.type
_entity.pdbx_description
1 polymer ?
#
loop_
_entity_poly.entity_id
_entity_poly.type
_entity_poly.pdbx_seq_one_letter_code
_entity_poly.pdbx_strand_id
1 'polypeptide(L)'
;MNTITNSLERANTQAQQLDQVFLQGILEGFIDGILILSTKGKILHANESARLLLHKLTPDSKPSNLVPKQIWRICQALKYSFKSYHSQAVIIDSYLTTSQSTPVRIRVRWLKLELSKEPFILVTLEDQHQSIQNLVLAEVYHYGLTPREAEVWLLRRVNYSYKDIAAKLFITLSTVKKHMKNIHAKRKLTAVSCQLSA
;
A
#
# COMPACT_ATOMS: atom_id res chain seq x y z
N MET A 1 25.26 21.64 42.07
CA MET A 1 24.82 20.35 41.50
C MET A 1 23.70 20.49 40.48
N ASN A 2 23.41 21.69 39.93
CA ASN A 2 22.19 21.93 39.14
C ASN A 2 22.47 22.15 37.63
N THR A 3 23.74 22.22 37.24
CA THR A 3 24.16 22.45 35.85
C THR A 3 24.25 21.16 35.05
N ILE A 4 24.69 20.06 35.68
CA ILE A 4 24.88 18.76 35.02
C ILE A 4 23.53 18.07 34.74
N THR A 5 22.57 18.18 35.66
CA THR A 5 21.21 17.63 35.49
C THR A 5 20.47 18.29 34.32
N ASN A 6 20.58 19.61 34.18
CA ASN A 6 20.00 20.36 33.06
C ASN A 6 20.62 19.99 31.69
N SER A 7 21.91 19.68 31.63
CA SER A 7 22.58 19.27 30.39
C SER A 7 22.15 17.87 29.95
N LEU A 8 21.98 16.94 30.89
CA LEU A 8 21.50 15.57 30.62
C LEU A 8 20.03 15.56 30.17
N GLU A 9 19.17 16.34 30.81
CA GLU A 9 17.76 16.47 30.41
C GLU A 9 17.62 17.04 28.99
N ARG A 10 18.39 18.08 28.65
CA ARG A 10 18.38 18.68 27.30
C ARG A 10 18.88 17.72 26.22
N ALA A 11 19.95 16.97 26.49
CA ALA A 11 20.47 15.97 25.57
C ALA A 11 19.45 14.83 25.34
N ASN A 12 18.73 14.42 26.40
CA ASN A 12 17.72 13.38 26.31
C ASN A 12 16.46 13.86 25.56
N THR A 13 16.05 15.11 25.75
CA THR A 13 14.95 15.72 24.96
C THR A 13 15.32 15.88 23.49
N GLN A 14 16.56 16.26 23.17
CA GLN A 14 17.04 16.37 21.78
C GLN A 14 17.11 15.00 21.09
N ALA A 15 17.58 13.96 21.78
CA ALA A 15 17.58 12.59 21.24
C ALA A 15 16.15 12.09 20.98
N GLN A 16 15.22 12.31 21.92
CA GLN A 16 13.80 11.94 21.75
C GLN A 16 13.13 12.70 20.60
N GLN A 17 13.45 13.98 20.41
CA GLN A 17 12.95 14.77 19.28
C GLN A 17 13.51 14.27 17.95
N LEU A 18 14.80 13.93 17.89
CA LEU A 18 15.41 13.37 16.69
C LEU A 18 14.78 12.03 16.32
N ASP A 19 14.55 11.14 17.30
CA ASP A 19 13.86 9.87 17.10
C ASP A 19 12.44 10.07 16.57
N GLN A 20 11.70 11.05 17.10
CA GLN A 20 10.36 11.38 16.63
C GLN A 20 10.35 11.91 15.19
N VAL A 21 11.28 12.82 14.86
CA VAL A 21 11.41 13.37 13.50
C VAL A 21 11.84 12.29 12.51
N PHE A 22 12.77 11.42 12.90
CA PHE A 22 13.22 10.30 12.08
C PHE A 22 12.11 9.28 11.82
N LEU A 23 11.37 8.87 12.84
CA LEU A 23 10.22 7.98 12.71
C LEU A 23 9.12 8.59 11.84
N GLN A 24 8.85 9.89 12.01
CA GLN A 24 7.90 10.59 11.15
C GLN A 24 8.38 10.61 9.70
N GLY A 25 9.65 10.90 9.44
CA GLY A 25 10.24 10.86 8.11
C GLY A 25 10.14 9.47 7.45
N ILE A 26 10.38 8.40 8.22
CA ILE A 26 10.20 7.02 7.74
C ILE A 26 8.74 6.75 7.38
N LEU A 27 7.79 7.07 8.27
CA LEU A 27 6.37 6.80 8.06
C LEU A 27 5.79 7.57 6.87
N GLU A 28 6.21 8.82 6.71
CA GLU A 28 5.81 9.67 5.58
C GLU A 28 6.51 9.27 4.26
N GLY A 29 7.66 8.60 4.31
CA GLY A 29 8.35 8.10 3.12
C GLY A 29 7.72 6.87 2.46
N PHE A 30 6.72 6.23 3.08
CA PHE A 30 6.02 5.09 2.48
C PHE A 30 5.10 5.51 1.33
N ILE A 31 5.24 4.82 0.19
CA ILE A 31 4.35 4.97 -0.96
C ILE A 31 2.92 4.55 -0.57
N ASP A 32 2.79 3.41 0.11
CA ASP A 32 1.51 2.94 0.64
C ASP A 32 1.04 3.86 1.78
N GLY A 33 -0.28 3.98 1.90
CA GLY A 33 -0.92 4.63 3.04
C GLY A 33 -0.72 3.83 4.31
N ILE A 34 -0.11 4.44 5.32
CA ILE A 34 0.09 3.87 6.65
C ILE A 34 -0.88 4.51 7.64
N LEU A 35 -1.69 3.68 8.29
CA LEU A 35 -2.61 4.07 9.35
C LEU A 35 -2.32 3.24 10.60
N ILE A 36 -2.16 3.92 11.73
CA ILE A 36 -2.04 3.29 13.05
C ILE A 36 -3.29 3.64 13.84
N LEU A 37 -4.01 2.62 14.29
CA LEU A 37 -5.26 2.76 15.02
C LEU A 37 -5.14 2.20 16.42
N SER A 38 -5.90 2.79 17.34
CA SER A 38 -6.18 2.15 18.63
C SER A 38 -7.14 0.96 18.45
N THR A 39 -7.20 0.10 19.46
CA THR A 39 -8.19 -1.00 19.55
C THR A 39 -9.64 -0.53 19.55
N LYS A 40 -9.88 0.78 19.72
CA LYS A 40 -11.19 1.46 19.68
C LYS A 40 -11.50 2.12 18.34
N GLY A 41 -10.58 2.05 17.37
CA GLY A 41 -10.77 2.62 16.02
C GLY A 41 -10.44 4.10 15.88
N LYS A 42 -9.80 4.68 16.89
CA LYS A 42 -9.24 6.04 16.81
C LYS A 42 -7.97 5.99 15.96
N ILE A 43 -7.86 6.89 14.99
CA ILE A 43 -6.64 7.11 14.21
C ILE A 43 -5.62 7.79 15.14
N LEU A 44 -4.52 7.10 15.39
CA LEU A 44 -3.37 7.60 16.16
C LEU A 44 -2.32 8.21 15.23
N HIS A 45 -2.17 7.63 14.04
CA HIS A 45 -1.31 8.14 13.00
C HIS A 45 -1.89 7.82 11.61
N ALA A 46 -1.68 8.72 10.68
CA ALA A 46 -1.91 8.54 9.25
C ALA A 46 -0.75 9.24 8.54
N ASN A 47 -0.10 8.62 7.56
CA ASN A 47 0.81 9.32 6.67
C ASN A 47 0.04 10.03 5.53
N GLU A 48 0.74 10.76 4.66
CA GLU A 48 0.11 11.53 3.58
C GLU A 48 -0.64 10.65 2.59
N SER A 49 -0.02 9.56 2.15
CA SER A 49 -0.65 8.57 1.27
C SER A 49 -1.94 8.01 1.87
N ALA A 50 -1.98 7.75 3.18
CA ALA A 50 -3.19 7.29 3.85
C ALA A 50 -4.28 8.37 3.90
N ARG A 51 -3.92 9.62 4.18
CA ARG A 51 -4.87 10.75 4.19
C ARG A 51 -5.54 10.92 2.83
N LEU A 52 -4.74 10.88 1.75
CA LEU A 52 -5.24 10.95 0.38
C LEU A 52 -6.17 9.78 0.03
N LEU A 53 -5.79 8.55 0.39
CA LEU A 53 -6.61 7.37 0.12
C LEU A 53 -7.92 7.37 0.93
N LEU A 54 -7.87 7.82 2.19
CA LEU A 54 -9.08 8.00 2.99
C LEU A 54 -10.03 9.03 2.37
N HIS A 55 -9.50 10.16 1.91
CA HIS A 55 -10.31 11.18 1.22
C HIS A 55 -10.97 10.61 -0.04
N LYS A 56 -10.25 9.80 -0.84
CA LYS A 56 -10.82 9.11 -2.01
C LYS A 56 -11.90 8.09 -1.65
N LEU A 57 -11.75 7.39 -0.52
CA LEU A 57 -12.70 6.38 -0.05
C LEU A 57 -13.97 6.99 0.57
N THR A 58 -13.86 8.17 1.17
CA THR A 58 -14.96 8.86 1.84
C THR A 58 -14.98 10.37 1.52
N PRO A 59 -15.26 10.76 0.27
CA PRO A 59 -15.18 12.16 -0.19
C PRO A 59 -16.16 13.09 0.54
N ASP A 60 -17.33 12.60 0.93
CA ASP A 60 -18.37 13.41 1.61
C ASP A 60 -18.30 13.36 3.13
N SER A 61 -17.29 12.69 3.69
CA SER A 61 -17.16 12.56 5.14
C SER A 61 -16.45 13.77 5.75
N LYS A 62 -16.99 14.27 6.86
CA LYS A 62 -16.27 15.27 7.66
C LYS A 62 -14.95 14.67 8.15
N PRO A 63 -13.85 15.45 8.14
CA PRO A 63 -12.59 15.00 8.71
C PRO A 63 -12.84 14.58 10.16
N SER A 64 -12.53 13.33 10.47
CA SER A 64 -12.74 12.75 11.78
C SER A 64 -11.51 11.95 12.17
N ASN A 65 -11.21 11.92 13.46
CA ASN A 65 -10.15 11.08 14.00
C ASN A 65 -10.58 9.60 14.12
N LEU A 66 -11.71 9.23 13.52
CA LEU A 66 -12.22 7.87 13.47
C LEU A 66 -12.03 7.31 12.06
N VAL A 67 -11.66 6.03 12.01
CA VAL A 67 -11.51 5.35 10.73
C VAL A 67 -12.88 5.12 10.07
N PRO A 68 -13.01 5.24 8.73
CA PRO A 68 -14.25 4.95 8.02
C PRO A 68 -14.85 3.58 8.37
N LYS A 69 -16.19 3.50 8.43
CA LYS A 69 -16.93 2.31 8.86
C LYS A 69 -16.53 1.05 8.10
N GLN A 70 -16.26 1.16 6.80
CA GLN A 70 -15.86 0.05 5.94
C GLN A 70 -14.52 -0.54 6.37
N ILE A 71 -13.52 0.32 6.63
CA ILE A 71 -12.20 -0.08 7.13
C ILE A 71 -12.33 -0.62 8.57
N TRP A 72 -13.15 0.02 9.39
CA TRP A 72 -13.39 -0.42 10.77
C TRP A 72 -13.97 -1.83 10.84
N ARG A 73 -14.85 -2.21 9.91
CA ARG A 73 -15.40 -3.57 9.83
C ARG A 73 -14.31 -4.62 9.61
N ILE A 74 -13.33 -4.32 8.76
CA ILE A 74 -12.17 -5.20 8.52
C ILE A 74 -11.32 -5.29 9.81
N CYS A 75 -11.08 -4.17 10.47
CA CYS A 75 -10.36 -4.12 11.75
C CYS A 75 -11.07 -4.94 12.85
N GLN A 76 -12.40 -4.91 12.88
CA GLN A 76 -13.17 -5.73 13.82
C GLN A 76 -13.01 -7.22 13.56
N ALA A 77 -12.97 -7.67 12.30
CA ALA A 77 -12.68 -9.06 11.97
C ALA A 77 -11.29 -9.52 12.50
N LEU A 78 -10.30 -8.63 12.48
CA LEU A 78 -8.98 -8.89 13.08
C LEU A 78 -9.08 -9.04 14.60
N LYS A 79 -9.90 -8.20 15.25
CA LYS A 79 -10.14 -8.28 16.70
C LYS A 79 -10.75 -9.61 17.13
N TYR A 80 -11.70 -10.14 16.37
CA TYR A 80 -12.34 -11.41 16.68
C TYR A 80 -11.45 -12.62 16.40
N SER A 81 -10.62 -12.57 15.35
CA SER A 81 -9.68 -13.66 15.01
C SER A 81 -8.51 -13.80 15.99
N PHE A 82 -8.12 -12.72 16.69
CA PHE A 82 -7.01 -12.74 17.65
C PHE A 82 -7.19 -13.71 18.82
N LYS A 83 -8.43 -13.97 19.26
CA LYS A 83 -8.68 -14.88 20.39
C LYS A 83 -8.29 -16.34 20.10
N SER A 84 -8.14 -16.72 18.84
CA SER A 84 -7.95 -18.12 18.44
C SER A 84 -6.54 -18.44 17.95
N TYR A 85 -5.71 -17.45 17.63
CA TYR A 85 -4.39 -17.65 17.02
C TYR A 85 -3.30 -16.93 17.82
N HIS A 86 -2.75 -17.61 18.82
CA HIS A 86 -1.81 -17.04 19.80
C HIS A 86 -0.38 -16.81 19.28
N SER A 87 -0.08 -17.00 17.98
CA SER A 87 1.31 -16.85 17.50
C SER A 87 1.48 -16.60 15.99
N GLN A 88 0.42 -16.52 15.20
CA GLN A 88 0.55 -16.21 13.77
C GLN A 88 0.22 -14.73 13.55
N ALA A 89 1.08 -14.04 12.78
CA ALA A 89 0.82 -12.68 12.35
C ALA A 89 -0.37 -12.66 11.40
N VAL A 90 -1.59 -12.68 11.95
CA VAL A 90 -2.83 -12.64 11.18
C VAL A 90 -2.86 -11.33 10.41
N ILE A 91 -2.88 -11.44 9.08
CA ILE A 91 -3.10 -10.34 8.16
C ILE A 91 -4.45 -10.59 7.51
N ILE A 92 -5.37 -9.64 7.67
CA ILE A 92 -6.60 -9.61 6.88
C ILE A 92 -6.33 -8.77 5.66
N ASP A 93 -6.49 -9.37 4.48
CA ASP A 93 -6.36 -8.74 3.18
C ASP A 93 -7.75 -8.56 2.55
N SER A 94 -8.06 -7.33 2.16
CA SER A 94 -9.39 -6.96 1.65
C SER A 94 -9.27 -5.85 0.60
N TYR A 95 -10.36 -5.64 -0.13
CA TYR A 95 -10.44 -4.60 -1.16
C TYR A 95 -11.67 -3.75 -0.93
N LEU A 96 -11.51 -2.43 -1.00
CA LEU A 96 -12.62 -1.48 -1.02
C LEU A 96 -12.67 -0.81 -2.39
N THR A 97 -13.85 -0.86 -3.01
CA THR A 97 -14.17 -0.12 -4.24
C THR A 97 -15.11 1.03 -3.90
N THR A 98 -14.85 2.22 -4.43
CA THR A 98 -15.88 3.26 -4.54
C THR A 98 -16.44 3.25 -5.96
N SER A 99 -17.63 3.82 -6.15
CA SER A 99 -18.31 3.89 -7.45
C SER A 99 -17.54 4.68 -8.53
N GLN A 100 -16.49 5.41 -8.16
CA GLN A 100 -15.74 6.28 -9.07
C GLN A 100 -14.20 6.17 -8.94
N SER A 101 -13.68 5.32 -8.05
CA SER A 101 -12.22 5.20 -7.80
C SER A 101 -11.71 3.78 -7.99
N THR A 102 -10.39 3.69 -8.16
CA THR A 102 -9.63 2.46 -8.23
C THR A 102 -9.81 1.64 -6.93
N PRO A 103 -9.82 0.29 -7.00
CA PRO A 103 -9.90 -0.53 -5.81
C PRO A 103 -8.69 -0.25 -4.91
N VAL A 104 -8.96 0.10 -3.66
CA VAL A 104 -7.94 0.27 -2.63
C VAL A 104 -7.80 -1.06 -1.90
N ARG A 105 -6.59 -1.63 -1.92
CA ARG A 105 -6.28 -2.81 -1.13
C ARG A 105 -5.99 -2.39 0.31
N ILE A 106 -6.54 -3.15 1.25
CA ILE A 106 -6.45 -2.88 2.68
C ILE A 106 -5.89 -4.12 3.35
N ARG A 107 -4.73 -3.97 3.98
CA ARG A 107 -4.10 -5.00 4.80
C ARG A 107 -4.14 -4.56 6.26
N VAL A 108 -4.74 -5.38 7.11
CA VAL A 108 -4.90 -5.10 8.54
C VAL A 108 -4.15 -6.15 9.33
N ARG A 109 -3.28 -5.72 10.25
CA ARG A 109 -2.55 -6.59 11.17
C ARG A 109 -2.38 -5.97 12.55
N TRP A 110 -2.08 -6.80 13.53
CA TRP A 110 -1.69 -6.33 14.85
C TRP A 110 -0.30 -5.70 14.81
N LEU A 111 -0.14 -4.60 15.54
CA LEU A 111 1.13 -3.92 15.80
C LEU A 111 1.35 -3.90 17.31
N LYS A 112 2.20 -4.81 17.79
CA LYS A 112 2.61 -4.85 19.19
C LYS A 112 3.90 -4.05 19.34
N LEU A 113 3.88 -3.04 20.19
CA LEU A 113 5.08 -2.29 20.59
C LEU A 113 5.46 -2.77 21.99
N GLU A 114 6.73 -3.08 22.23
CA GLU A 114 7.19 -3.65 23.51
C GLU A 114 6.84 -2.78 24.72
N LEU A 115 6.83 -1.46 24.53
CA LEU A 115 6.53 -0.47 25.56
C LEU A 115 5.03 -0.25 25.80
N SER A 116 4.15 -0.83 24.98
CA SER A 116 2.69 -0.63 25.08
C SER A 116 1.98 -1.84 25.69
N LYS A 117 1.13 -1.58 26.69
CA LYS A 117 0.27 -2.61 27.30
C LYS A 117 -0.83 -3.10 26.36
N GLU A 118 -1.32 -2.22 25.48
CA GLU A 118 -2.33 -2.57 24.48
C GLU A 118 -1.72 -2.64 23.08
N PRO A 119 -2.10 -3.63 22.25
CA PRO A 119 -1.66 -3.69 20.87
C PRO A 119 -2.38 -2.62 20.04
N PHE A 120 -1.70 -2.11 19.02
CA PHE A 120 -2.28 -1.24 18.01
C PHE A 120 -2.72 -2.07 16.80
N ILE A 121 -3.51 -1.46 15.93
CA ILE A 121 -3.85 -2.03 14.63
C ILE A 121 -3.11 -1.23 13.58
N LEU A 122 -2.31 -1.91 12.75
CA LEU A 122 -1.70 -1.33 11.57
C LEU A 122 -2.57 -1.65 10.36
N VAL A 123 -2.96 -0.60 9.66
CA VAL A 123 -3.69 -0.67 8.39
C VAL A 123 -2.79 -0.10 7.30
N THR A 124 -2.52 -0.91 6.28
CA THR A 124 -1.84 -0.49 5.06
C THR A 124 -2.87 -0.35 3.94
N LEU A 125 -2.92 0.83 3.33
CA LEU A 125 -3.77 1.18 2.21
C LEU A 125 -2.92 1.27 0.94
N GLU A 126 -3.27 0.55 -0.09
CA GLU A 126 -2.54 0.55 -1.36
C GLU A 126 -3.49 0.93 -2.51
N ASP A 127 -3.15 2.01 -3.22
CA ASP A 127 -3.78 2.32 -4.52
C ASP A 127 -3.13 1.42 -5.57
N GLN A 128 -3.80 0.31 -5.90
CA GLN A 128 -3.23 -0.67 -6.81
C GLN A 128 -2.83 -0.05 -8.14
N HIS A 129 -3.54 0.96 -8.63
CA HIS A 129 -3.21 1.55 -9.93
C HIS A 129 -1.88 2.31 -9.90
N GLN A 130 -1.59 3.07 -8.84
CA GLN A 130 -0.35 3.86 -8.76
C GLN A 130 0.88 2.97 -8.52
N SER A 131 0.76 1.99 -7.62
CA SER A 131 1.84 1.02 -7.37
C SER A 131 2.10 0.12 -8.58
N ILE A 132 1.05 -0.30 -9.28
CA ILE A 132 1.17 -1.07 -10.52
C ILE A 132 1.75 -0.22 -11.66
N GLN A 133 1.36 1.06 -11.79
CA GLN A 133 1.91 1.94 -12.83
C GLN A 133 3.43 2.10 -12.72
N ASN A 134 3.94 2.34 -11.50
CA ASN A 134 5.39 2.48 -11.28
C ASN A 134 6.14 1.17 -11.59
N LEU A 135 5.58 0.03 -11.17
CA LEU A 135 6.13 -1.28 -11.48
C LEU A 135 6.08 -1.57 -12.99
N VAL A 136 4.98 -1.20 -13.66
CA VAL A 136 4.81 -1.34 -15.11
C VAL A 136 5.83 -0.52 -15.87
N LEU A 137 6.15 0.71 -15.43
CA LEU A 137 7.18 1.52 -16.08
C LEU A 137 8.56 0.84 -16.04
N ALA A 138 8.94 0.30 -14.89
CA ALA A 138 10.18 -0.47 -14.76
C ALA A 138 10.17 -1.72 -15.64
N GLU A 139 9.04 -2.44 -15.71
CA GLU A 139 8.87 -3.63 -16.56
C GLU A 139 8.88 -3.32 -18.05
N VAL A 140 8.26 -2.22 -18.47
CA VAL A 140 8.24 -1.78 -19.87
C VAL A 140 9.65 -1.54 -20.37
N TYR A 141 10.47 -0.86 -19.55
CA TYR A 141 11.88 -0.66 -19.83
C TYR A 141 12.65 -1.98 -19.81
N HIS A 142 12.52 -2.75 -18.73
CA HIS A 142 13.28 -3.98 -18.53
C HIS A 142 13.02 -5.04 -19.61
N TYR A 143 11.78 -5.18 -20.08
CA TYR A 143 11.42 -6.15 -21.12
C TYR A 143 11.53 -5.60 -22.55
N GLY A 144 11.87 -4.32 -22.73
CA GLY A 144 11.91 -3.68 -24.05
C GLY A 144 10.55 -3.72 -24.76
N LEU A 145 9.46 -3.39 -24.06
CA LEU A 145 8.12 -3.38 -24.65
C LEU A 145 7.97 -2.19 -25.60
N THR A 146 7.30 -2.40 -26.73
CA THR A 146 6.91 -1.29 -27.62
C THR A 146 5.85 -0.41 -26.95
N PRO A 147 5.64 0.85 -27.38
CA PRO A 147 4.60 1.71 -26.80
C PRO A 147 3.22 1.05 -26.77
N ARG A 148 2.86 0.34 -27.85
CA ARG A 148 1.56 -0.35 -27.92
C ARG A 148 1.47 -1.58 -27.03
N GLU A 149 2.58 -2.30 -26.85
CA GLU A 149 2.65 -3.40 -25.88
C GLU A 149 2.61 -2.87 -24.45
N ALA A 150 3.22 -1.72 -24.17
CA ALA A 150 3.20 -1.08 -22.85
C ALA A 150 1.77 -0.70 -22.42
N GLU A 151 0.96 -0.14 -23.32
CA GLU A 151 -0.45 0.18 -23.06
C GLU A 151 -1.29 -1.06 -22.74
N VAL A 152 -1.13 -2.13 -23.53
CA VAL A 152 -1.79 -3.42 -23.28
C VAL A 152 -1.32 -4.03 -21.96
N TRP A 153 -0.01 -3.96 -21.69
CA TRP A 153 0.60 -4.49 -20.46
C TRP A 153 0.11 -3.75 -19.23
N LEU A 154 0.05 -2.42 -19.26
CA LEU A 154 -0.47 -1.59 -18.18
C LEU A 154 -1.90 -1.98 -17.82
N LEU A 155 -2.80 -1.98 -18.81
CA LEU A 155 -4.21 -2.33 -18.58
C LEU A 155 -4.37 -3.77 -18.08
N ARG A 156 -3.53 -4.69 -18.58
CA ARG A 156 -3.57 -6.07 -18.09
C ARG A 156 -3.13 -6.17 -16.63
N ARG A 157 -2.12 -5.40 -16.23
CA ARG A 157 -1.59 -5.40 -14.86
C ARG A 157 -2.59 -4.83 -13.86
N VAL A 158 -3.44 -3.89 -14.26
CA VAL A 158 -4.59 -3.43 -13.47
C VAL A 158 -5.86 -4.29 -13.68
N ASN A 159 -5.70 -5.57 -14.03
CA ASN A 159 -6.75 -6.61 -14.10
C ASN A 159 -7.86 -6.43 -15.15
N TYR A 160 -7.71 -5.58 -16.17
CA TYR A 160 -8.69 -5.52 -17.25
C TYR A 160 -8.73 -6.85 -18.02
N SER A 161 -9.94 -7.25 -18.47
CA SER A 161 -10.10 -8.40 -19.35
C SER A 161 -9.61 -8.08 -20.77
N TYR A 162 -9.31 -9.09 -21.57
CA TYR A 162 -8.88 -8.84 -22.96
C TYR A 162 -9.97 -8.15 -23.80
N LYS A 163 -11.25 -8.34 -23.45
CA LYS A 163 -12.37 -7.65 -24.10
C LYS A 163 -12.39 -6.16 -23.73
N ASP A 164 -12.18 -5.85 -22.44
CA ASP A 164 -12.17 -4.46 -21.97
C ASP A 164 -10.95 -3.71 -22.51
N ILE A 165 -9.80 -4.37 -22.62
CA ILE A 165 -8.60 -3.81 -23.25
C ILE A 165 -8.85 -3.51 -24.72
N ALA A 166 -9.45 -4.45 -25.45
CA ALA A 166 -9.78 -4.29 -26.86
C ALA A 166 -10.68 -3.08 -27.10
N ALA A 167 -11.75 -2.95 -26.30
CA ALA A 167 -12.65 -1.81 -26.34
C ALA A 167 -11.94 -0.50 -25.99
N LYS A 168 -11.16 -0.47 -24.91
CA LYS A 168 -10.49 0.73 -24.40
C LYS A 168 -9.38 1.27 -25.31
N LEU A 169 -8.68 0.37 -26.00
CA LEU A 169 -7.60 0.73 -26.92
C LEU A 169 -8.06 0.80 -28.38
N PHE A 170 -9.35 0.59 -28.67
CA PHE A 170 -9.91 0.54 -30.01
C PHE A 170 -9.16 -0.43 -30.95
N ILE A 171 -8.89 -1.65 -30.46
CA ILE A 171 -8.27 -2.73 -31.23
C ILE A 171 -9.05 -4.02 -31.12
N THR A 172 -8.78 -4.96 -32.03
CA THR A 172 -9.45 -6.26 -31.99
C THR A 172 -8.94 -7.14 -30.84
N LEU A 173 -9.80 -8.03 -30.36
CA LEU A 173 -9.44 -9.03 -29.35
C LEU A 173 -8.25 -9.92 -29.78
N SER A 174 -8.15 -10.22 -31.08
CA SER A 174 -7.02 -10.96 -31.64
C SER A 174 -5.70 -10.19 -31.53
N THR A 175 -5.73 -8.87 -31.71
CA THR A 175 -4.57 -7.99 -31.55
C THR A 175 -4.12 -7.92 -30.09
N VAL A 176 -5.06 -7.84 -29.14
CA VAL A 176 -4.73 -7.93 -27.70
C VAL A 176 -4.02 -9.25 -27.37
N LYS A 177 -4.55 -10.38 -27.85
CA LYS A 177 -3.92 -11.70 -27.66
C LYS A 177 -2.52 -11.76 -28.28
N LYS A 178 -2.32 -11.18 -29.46
CA LYS A 178 -1.01 -11.09 -30.13
C LYS A 178 0.00 -10.28 -29.30
N HIS A 179 -0.38 -9.09 -28.84
CA HIS A 179 0.48 -8.29 -27.97
C HIS A 179 0.84 -9.03 -26.68
N MET A 180 -0.12 -9.68 -26.02
CA MET A 180 0.14 -10.48 -24.82
C MET A 180 1.14 -11.62 -25.08
N LYS A 181 1.02 -12.33 -26.21
CA LYS A 181 1.98 -13.38 -26.60
C LYS A 181 3.39 -12.81 -26.76
N ASN A 182 3.53 -11.68 -27.45
CA ASN A 182 4.82 -11.03 -27.65
C ASN A 182 5.45 -10.57 -26.33
N ILE A 183 4.66 -9.95 -25.45
CA ILE A 183 5.11 -9.52 -24.12
C ILE A 183 5.62 -10.71 -23.32
N HIS A 184 4.89 -11.83 -23.29
CA HIS A 184 5.33 -13.04 -22.59
C HIS A 184 6.64 -13.61 -23.17
N ALA A 185 6.83 -13.55 -24.49
CA ALA A 185 8.09 -13.98 -25.11
C ALA A 185 9.27 -13.09 -24.68
N LYS A 186 9.11 -11.76 -24.70
CA LYS A 186 10.12 -10.80 -24.25
C LYS A 186 10.50 -10.99 -22.78
N ARG A 187 9.49 -11.24 -21.92
CA ARG A 187 9.71 -11.56 -20.50
C ARG A 187 10.55 -12.81 -20.30
N LYS A 188 10.24 -13.89 -21.03
CA LYS A 188 11.02 -15.14 -20.95
C LYS A 188 12.47 -14.94 -21.39
N LEU A 189 12.70 -14.22 -22.48
CA LEU A 189 14.05 -13.92 -22.97
C LEU A 189 14.86 -13.14 -21.93
N THR A 190 14.26 -12.11 -21.33
CA THR A 190 14.93 -11.27 -20.33
C THR A 190 15.28 -12.06 -19.07
N ALA A 191 14.40 -12.97 -18.62
CA ALA A 191 14.66 -13.83 -17.48
C ALA A 191 15.84 -14.81 -17.73
N VAL A 192 15.96 -15.34 -18.95
CA VAL A 192 17.06 -16.24 -19.32
C VAL A 192 18.39 -15.48 -19.44
N SER A 193 18.38 -14.26 -19.98
CA SER A 193 19.60 -13.45 -20.08
C SER A 193 20.20 -13.11 -18.71
N CYS A 194 19.37 -12.88 -17.69
CA CYS A 194 19.80 -12.61 -16.32
C CYS A 194 20.43 -13.85 -15.63
N GLN A 195 20.08 -15.08 -16.05
CA GLN A 195 20.64 -16.32 -15.50
C GLN A 195 22.00 -16.71 -16.11
N LEU A 196 22.36 -16.12 -17.25
CA LEU A 196 23.63 -16.37 -17.94
C LEU A 196 24.71 -15.32 -17.63
N SER A 197 24.37 -14.31 -16.83
CA SER A 197 25.23 -13.18 -16.45
C SER A 197 25.50 -13.09 -14.95
N ALA A 198 25.11 -14.12 -14.18
CA ALA A 198 25.40 -14.34 -12.77
C ALA A 198 26.21 -15.63 -12.60
#